data_AF-A0A4Y6PXN4-F1
#
_entry.id   AF-A0A4Y6PXN4-F1
#
_cell.length_a   1.000
_cell.length_b   1.000
_cell.length_c   1.000
_cell.angle_alpha   90.00
_cell.angle_beta   90.00
_cell.angle_gamma   90.00
#
_symmetry.space_group_name_H-M   'P 1'
#
loop_
_entity.id
_entity.type
_entity.pdbx_description
1 polymer ?
#
loop_
_entity_poly.entity_id
_entity_poly.type
_entity_poly.pdbx_seq_one_letter_code
_entity_poly.pdbx_strand_id
1 'polypeptide(L)'
;MTETTSSGNDAKNSPEGRWRGLVKRWMFAVLVTCGPLLLFGASRGWILGVFFVDVVGLFVLIADVNRADDEERRSSPPQVDVDAVVAGLAKRIAGRQVIVGIGCWCGFAGYVRAGVVTADDGDAGSMCWEGYLPEGDLAVLRQKLSSVTTVRPGTIDFYHATRWSLAWTDPSGEFLLVDRRGIKVRVDDEVLVVSRRLRGDLRIHRSRIRRICARVSESWTRLTVIAETDRGEVTLVSSRSWAPYYDVCYDGIDLMADTIWLESLAESLAQSLAVPVDLPKV
;
A
#
# COMPACT_ATOMS: atom_id res chain seq x y z
N MET A 1 42.56 13.98 0.44
CA MET A 1 42.11 12.81 -0.34
C MET A 1 41.81 11.71 0.65
N THR A 2 40.53 11.55 0.97
CA THR A 2 40.02 10.49 1.83
C THR A 2 38.64 10.15 1.27
N GLU A 3 38.58 9.09 0.48
CA GLU A 3 37.33 8.53 -0.02
C GLU A 3 36.61 7.80 1.10
N THR A 4 35.38 8.21 1.38
CA THR A 4 34.46 7.54 2.30
C THR A 4 33.53 6.66 1.49
N THR A 5 33.78 5.35 1.47
CA THR A 5 32.83 4.35 0.97
C THR A 5 31.87 3.93 2.08
N SER A 6 30.60 4.32 1.97
CA SER A 6 29.49 3.74 2.74
C SER A 6 28.18 3.89 1.97
N SER A 7 27.86 2.95 1.07
CA SER A 7 26.56 2.88 0.37
C SER A 7 25.91 1.49 0.42
N GLY A 8 26.20 0.69 1.46
CA GLY A 8 25.77 -0.71 1.53
C GLY A 8 24.50 -1.00 2.33
N ASN A 9 24.04 -0.08 3.19
CA ASN A 9 22.97 -0.38 4.16
C ASN A 9 21.59 0.20 3.84
N ASP A 10 21.47 1.21 3.00
CA ASP A 10 20.18 1.88 2.76
C ASP A 10 19.22 1.03 1.92
N ALA A 11 19.75 0.18 1.02
CA ALA A 11 18.93 -0.69 0.17
C ALA A 11 18.20 -1.81 0.93
N LYS A 12 18.61 -2.16 2.16
CA LYS A 12 17.90 -3.16 2.99
C LYS A 12 16.73 -2.57 3.77
N ASN A 13 16.78 -1.28 4.07
CA ASN A 13 15.78 -0.58 4.87
C ASN A 13 14.74 0.16 4.02
N SER A 14 14.98 0.28 2.71
CA SER A 14 13.98 0.77 1.76
C SER A 14 12.75 -0.17 1.73
N PRO A 15 11.56 0.37 1.40
CA PRO A 15 10.34 -0.45 1.23
C PRO A 15 10.57 -1.66 0.31
N GLU A 16 11.36 -1.50 -0.75
CA GLU A 16 11.71 -2.58 -1.68
C GLU A 16 12.66 -3.64 -1.09
N GLY A 17 13.64 -3.23 -0.28
CA GLY A 17 14.54 -4.15 0.41
C GLY A 17 13.78 -5.06 1.38
N ARG A 18 12.78 -4.50 2.08
CA ARG A 18 11.86 -5.23 2.94
C ARG A 18 10.95 -6.16 2.13
N TRP A 19 10.43 -5.70 0.99
CA TRP A 19 9.59 -6.49 0.08
C TRP A 19 10.32 -7.74 -0.44
N ARG A 20 11.55 -7.59 -0.94
CA ARG A 20 12.37 -8.73 -1.40
C ARG A 20 12.69 -9.71 -0.27
N GLY A 21 12.85 -9.21 0.96
CA GLY A 21 13.07 -10.03 2.15
C GLY A 21 11.84 -10.86 2.55
N LEU A 22 10.65 -10.25 2.46
CA LEU A 22 9.37 -10.89 2.81
C LEU A 22 9.03 -12.02 1.84
N VAL A 23 9.14 -11.77 0.53
CA VAL A 23 8.88 -12.77 -0.53
C VAL A 23 9.78 -14.00 -0.37
N LYS A 24 11.07 -13.80 -0.10
CA LYS A 24 12.02 -14.91 0.11
C LYS A 24 11.66 -15.78 1.33
N ARG A 25 11.21 -15.17 2.43
CA ARG A 25 10.81 -15.90 3.64
C ARG A 25 9.53 -16.70 3.41
N TRP A 26 8.58 -16.14 2.67
CA TRP A 26 7.31 -16.81 2.35
C TRP A 26 7.49 -17.98 1.39
N MET A 27 8.26 -17.81 0.30
CA MET A 27 8.58 -18.92 -0.61
C MET A 27 9.26 -20.07 0.14
N PHE A 28 10.16 -19.75 1.07
CA PHE A 28 10.82 -20.75 1.91
C PHE A 28 9.83 -21.46 2.85
N ALA A 29 8.91 -20.71 3.47
CA ALA A 29 7.89 -21.29 4.35
C ALA A 29 6.97 -22.27 3.60
N VAL A 30 6.48 -21.90 2.41
CA VAL A 30 5.64 -22.76 1.56
C VAL A 30 6.38 -24.04 1.14
N LEU A 31 7.64 -23.91 0.72
CA LEU A 31 8.48 -25.07 0.37
C LEU A 31 8.70 -26.02 1.56
N VAL A 32 8.89 -25.46 2.76
CA VAL A 32 9.17 -26.25 3.98
C VAL A 32 7.91 -26.88 4.59
N THR A 33 6.74 -26.24 4.50
CA THR A 33 5.49 -26.80 5.06
C THR A 33 4.81 -27.77 4.11
N CYS A 34 4.87 -27.53 2.80
CA CYS A 34 4.25 -28.42 1.80
C CYS A 34 5.19 -29.56 1.35
N GLY A 35 6.51 -29.38 1.42
CA GLY A 35 7.50 -30.40 1.03
C GLY A 35 7.39 -31.73 1.78
N PRO A 36 7.18 -31.76 3.11
CA PRO A 36 7.06 -33.00 3.89
C PRO A 36 5.77 -33.78 3.61
N LEU A 37 4.66 -33.09 3.29
CA LEU A 37 3.39 -33.73 2.92
C LEU A 37 3.49 -34.46 1.57
N LEU A 38 4.36 -34.00 0.68
CA LEU A 38 4.67 -34.67 -0.59
C LEU A 38 5.56 -35.92 -0.40
N LEU A 39 6.38 -35.97 0.66
CA LEU A 39 7.27 -37.10 0.95
C LEU A 39 6.58 -38.23 1.74
N PHE A 40 5.61 -37.92 2.60
CA PHE A 40 4.90 -38.94 3.39
C PHE A 40 3.81 -39.71 2.61
N GLY A 41 3.36 -39.18 1.46
CA GLY A 41 2.40 -39.86 0.57
C GLY A 41 2.99 -41.00 -0.28
N ALA A 42 4.32 -41.11 -0.38
CA ALA A 42 4.98 -42.04 -1.31
C ALA A 42 4.97 -43.52 -0.86
N SER A 43 4.42 -43.85 0.32
CA SER A 43 4.40 -45.22 0.87
C SER A 43 3.14 -46.04 0.54
N ARG A 44 2.14 -45.44 -0.12
CA ARG A 44 0.94 -46.15 -0.60
C ARG A 44 0.77 -45.90 -2.09
N GLY A 45 1.33 -46.83 -2.88
CA GLY A 45 1.30 -46.78 -4.33
C GLY A 45 -0.13 -46.63 -4.88
N TRP A 46 -0.22 -45.95 -6.03
CA TRP A 46 -1.35 -45.89 -6.96
C TRP A 46 -2.32 -44.69 -6.91
N ILE A 47 -2.13 -43.68 -6.04
CA ILE A 47 -2.94 -42.43 -6.12
C ILE A 47 -2.09 -41.16 -6.36
N LEU A 48 -0.77 -41.20 -6.14
CA LEU A 48 0.08 -39.99 -6.25
C LEU A 48 0.42 -39.55 -7.68
N GLY A 49 0.33 -40.44 -8.69
CA GLY A 49 0.77 -40.13 -10.05
C GLY A 49 -0.10 -39.07 -10.76
N VAL A 50 -1.40 -39.03 -10.46
CA VAL A 50 -2.34 -38.12 -11.13
C VAL A 50 -2.32 -36.73 -10.48
N PHE A 51 -2.30 -36.66 -9.15
CA PHE A 51 -2.24 -35.36 -8.44
C PHE A 51 -0.90 -34.63 -8.63
N PHE A 52 0.21 -35.35 -8.78
CA PHE A 52 1.52 -34.71 -8.94
C PHE A 52 1.69 -34.11 -10.34
N VAL A 53 1.15 -34.77 -11.38
CA VAL A 53 1.14 -34.24 -12.76
C VAL A 53 0.17 -33.07 -12.88
N ASP A 54 -0.96 -33.07 -12.17
CA ASP A 54 -1.91 -31.96 -12.20
C ASP A 54 -1.42 -30.73 -11.43
N VAL A 55 -0.77 -30.89 -10.27
CA VAL A 55 -0.25 -29.74 -9.52
C VAL A 55 0.99 -29.15 -10.20
N VAL A 56 1.95 -29.98 -10.62
CA VAL A 56 3.13 -29.49 -11.37
C VAL A 56 2.70 -28.97 -12.75
N GLY A 57 1.74 -29.62 -13.41
CA GLY A 57 1.15 -29.14 -14.66
C GLY A 57 0.42 -27.81 -14.50
N LEU A 58 -0.30 -27.61 -13.39
CA LEU A 58 -0.93 -26.33 -13.05
C LEU A 58 0.13 -25.25 -12.74
N PHE A 59 1.20 -25.57 -12.03
CA PHE A 59 2.30 -24.62 -11.80
C PHE A 59 3.06 -24.27 -13.09
N VAL A 60 3.26 -25.23 -14.00
CA VAL A 60 3.88 -25.00 -15.32
C VAL A 60 2.93 -24.22 -16.23
N LEU A 61 1.63 -24.51 -16.20
CA LEU A 61 0.61 -23.76 -16.96
C LEU A 61 0.46 -22.33 -16.43
N ILE A 62 0.46 -22.12 -15.11
CA ILE A 62 0.47 -20.79 -14.50
C ILE A 62 1.77 -20.07 -14.84
N ALA A 63 2.91 -20.76 -14.81
CA ALA A 63 4.19 -20.17 -15.19
C ALA A 63 4.24 -19.80 -16.69
N ASP A 64 3.73 -20.64 -17.58
CA ASP A 64 3.71 -20.37 -19.04
C ASP A 64 2.63 -19.36 -19.43
N VAL A 65 1.47 -19.34 -18.78
CA VAL A 65 0.45 -18.29 -18.96
C VAL A 65 0.99 -16.96 -18.47
N ASN A 66 1.67 -16.92 -17.31
CA ASN A 66 2.35 -15.71 -16.85
C ASN A 66 3.50 -15.31 -17.79
N ARG A 67 4.19 -16.27 -18.42
CA ARG A 67 5.29 -16.00 -19.37
C ARG A 67 4.79 -15.45 -20.71
N ALA A 68 3.64 -15.92 -21.19
CA ALA A 68 2.99 -15.41 -22.40
C ALA A 68 2.37 -14.01 -22.17
N ASP A 69 1.74 -13.80 -21.01
CA ASP A 69 1.25 -12.47 -20.60
C ASP A 69 2.41 -11.49 -20.35
N ASP A 70 3.55 -11.97 -19.82
CA ASP A 70 4.77 -11.16 -19.62
C ASP A 70 5.41 -10.72 -20.95
N GLU A 71 5.23 -11.45 -22.05
CA GLU A 71 5.74 -11.04 -23.35
C GLU A 71 4.82 -10.06 -24.07
N GLU A 72 3.49 -10.14 -23.87
CA GLU A 72 2.54 -9.18 -24.44
C GLU A 72 2.44 -7.88 -23.59
N ARG A 73 2.75 -7.95 -22.29
CA ARG A 73 2.87 -6.78 -21.37
C ARG A 73 4.21 -6.04 -21.45
N ARG A 74 5.13 -6.42 -22.35
CA ARG A 74 6.40 -5.70 -22.63
C ARG A 74 6.22 -4.40 -23.43
N SER A 75 5.00 -3.91 -23.63
CA SER A 75 4.86 -2.51 -24.02
C SER A 75 5.16 -1.65 -22.79
N SER A 76 6.18 -0.78 -22.89
CA SER A 76 6.40 0.25 -21.88
C SER A 76 5.10 1.01 -21.64
N PRO A 77 4.81 1.44 -20.40
CA PRO A 77 3.60 2.21 -20.14
C PRO A 77 3.61 3.47 -21.03
N PRO A 78 2.43 4.04 -21.35
CA PRO A 78 2.36 5.28 -22.11
C PRO A 78 3.28 6.33 -21.49
N GLN A 79 4.15 6.92 -22.31
CA GLN A 79 5.05 7.97 -21.83
C GLN A 79 4.22 9.16 -21.36
N VAL A 80 4.45 9.57 -20.11
CA VAL A 80 3.79 10.73 -19.51
C VAL A 80 4.76 11.89 -19.51
N ASP A 81 4.36 12.99 -20.13
CA ASP A 81 5.06 14.26 -20.00
C ASP A 81 4.62 14.96 -18.70
N VAL A 82 5.55 15.06 -17.73
CA VAL A 82 5.31 15.70 -16.44
C VAL A 82 4.87 17.17 -16.60
N ASP A 83 5.41 17.90 -17.58
CA ASP A 83 5.00 19.29 -17.81
C ASP A 83 3.55 19.38 -18.30
N ALA A 84 3.15 18.48 -19.20
CA ALA A 84 1.76 18.39 -19.64
C ALA A 84 0.81 18.03 -18.49
N VAL A 85 1.20 17.12 -17.59
CA VAL A 85 0.42 16.78 -16.39
C VAL A 85 0.25 18.01 -15.48
N VAL A 86 1.33 18.71 -15.17
CA VAL A 86 1.31 19.90 -14.31
C VAL A 86 0.44 20.99 -14.93
N ALA A 87 0.61 21.27 -16.23
CA ALA A 87 -0.19 22.27 -16.94
C ALA A 87 -1.69 21.91 -16.94
N GLY A 88 -2.03 20.63 -17.17
CA GLY A 88 -3.41 20.15 -17.13
C GLY A 88 -4.03 20.20 -15.73
N LEU A 89 -3.23 20.05 -14.69
CA LEU A 89 -3.69 20.07 -13.30
C LEU A 89 -3.74 21.46 -12.67
N ALA A 90 -2.91 22.40 -13.13
CA ALA A 90 -2.67 23.67 -12.45
C ALA A 90 -3.95 24.41 -12.07
N LYS A 91 -4.90 24.56 -13.00
CA LYS A 91 -6.18 25.22 -12.74
C LYS A 91 -7.07 24.45 -11.74
N ARG A 92 -7.01 23.13 -11.74
CA ARG A 92 -7.85 22.27 -10.88
C ARG A 92 -7.37 22.25 -9.43
N ILE A 93 -6.08 22.43 -9.20
CA ILE A 93 -5.44 22.29 -7.88
C ILE A 93 -4.92 23.63 -7.30
N ALA A 94 -5.04 24.73 -8.03
CA ALA A 94 -4.60 26.05 -7.58
C ALA A 94 -5.26 26.42 -6.23
N GLY A 95 -4.44 26.78 -5.25
CA GLY A 95 -4.89 27.17 -3.90
C GLY A 95 -5.41 26.00 -3.04
N ARG A 96 -5.25 24.76 -3.50
CA ARG A 96 -5.64 23.55 -2.78
C ARG A 96 -4.44 22.93 -2.04
N GLN A 97 -4.69 21.82 -1.37
CA GLN A 97 -3.69 20.89 -0.89
C GLN A 97 -3.87 19.56 -1.60
N VAL A 98 -2.77 18.92 -1.99
CA VAL A 98 -2.79 17.61 -2.67
C VAL A 98 -1.83 16.62 -2.02
N ILE A 99 -2.23 15.35 -2.00
CA ILE A 99 -1.34 14.22 -1.75
C ILE A 99 -0.84 13.73 -3.11
N VAL A 100 0.48 13.65 -3.27
CA VAL A 100 1.13 13.11 -4.47
C VAL A 100 1.91 11.86 -4.07
N GLY A 101 1.41 10.71 -4.49
CA GLY A 101 1.90 9.44 -3.97
C GLY A 101 1.96 8.32 -4.99
N ILE A 102 2.70 7.28 -4.61
CA ILE A 102 2.71 6.01 -5.32
C ILE A 102 1.59 5.12 -4.77
N GLY A 103 1.11 4.17 -5.56
CA GLY A 103 0.37 3.05 -4.98
C GLY A 103 1.17 1.79 -4.79
N CYS A 104 0.51 0.83 -4.18
CA CYS A 104 1.09 -0.42 -3.69
C CYS A 104 1.60 -1.37 -4.79
N TRP A 105 1.21 -1.18 -6.06
CA TRP A 105 1.64 -2.05 -7.15
C TRP A 105 1.83 -1.31 -8.49
N CYS A 106 2.99 -1.50 -9.12
CA CYS A 106 3.25 -1.20 -10.53
C CYS A 106 3.73 -2.48 -11.25
N GLY A 107 3.14 -2.78 -12.41
CA GLY A 107 3.54 -3.93 -13.25
C GLY A 107 4.72 -3.64 -14.19
N PHE A 108 5.24 -2.41 -14.22
CA PHE A 108 6.28 -1.98 -15.15
C PHE A 108 7.60 -1.74 -14.40
N ALA A 109 8.65 -2.46 -14.74
CA ALA A 109 9.95 -2.33 -14.10
C ALA A 109 10.54 -0.93 -14.32
N GLY A 110 11.00 -0.28 -13.24
CA GLY A 110 11.55 1.08 -13.26
C GLY A 110 10.48 2.20 -13.27
N TYR A 111 9.21 1.84 -13.12
CA TYR A 111 8.08 2.76 -13.05
C TYR A 111 7.31 2.62 -11.74
N VAL A 112 6.58 3.68 -11.40
CA VAL A 112 5.60 3.70 -10.31
C VAL A 112 4.23 4.05 -10.87
N ARG A 113 3.17 3.47 -10.30
CA ARG A 113 1.80 3.96 -10.47
C ARG A 113 1.61 5.10 -9.48
N ALA A 114 1.49 6.32 -9.97
CA ALA A 114 1.39 7.54 -9.17
C ALA A 114 0.01 8.18 -9.32
N GLY A 115 -0.36 9.00 -8.34
CA GLY A 115 -1.53 9.85 -8.43
C GLY A 115 -1.44 11.15 -7.66
N VAL A 116 -2.39 12.02 -7.94
CA VAL A 116 -2.59 13.33 -7.29
C VAL A 116 -4.01 13.38 -6.74
N VAL A 117 -4.15 13.46 -5.42
CA VAL A 117 -5.45 13.47 -4.72
C VAL A 117 -5.62 14.77 -3.95
N THR A 118 -6.75 15.46 -4.08
CA THR A 118 -7.04 16.65 -3.25
C THR A 118 -7.29 16.27 -1.80
N ALA A 119 -6.81 17.10 -0.88
CA ALA A 119 -6.77 16.85 0.56
C ALA A 119 -7.08 18.12 1.36
N ASP A 120 -8.05 18.91 0.92
CA ASP A 120 -8.49 20.13 1.60
C ASP A 120 -9.47 19.83 2.75
N ASP A 121 -9.47 20.69 3.77
CA ASP A 121 -10.46 20.64 4.84
C ASP A 121 -11.86 20.95 4.31
N GLY A 122 -12.84 20.13 4.69
CA GLY A 122 -14.26 20.31 4.33
C GLY A 122 -14.66 19.79 2.95
N ASP A 123 -13.69 19.45 2.09
CA ASP A 123 -13.94 18.93 0.75
C ASP A 123 -13.81 17.41 0.67
N ALA A 124 -14.56 16.83 -0.28
CA ALA A 124 -14.37 15.45 -0.67
C ALA A 124 -13.00 15.25 -1.36
N GLY A 125 -12.27 14.20 -0.97
CA GLY A 125 -11.06 13.81 -1.69
C GLY A 125 -11.39 13.44 -3.13
N SER A 126 -10.58 13.91 -4.07
CA SER A 126 -10.79 13.69 -5.50
C SER A 126 -9.48 13.32 -6.19
N MET A 127 -9.50 12.23 -6.96
CA MET A 127 -8.40 11.89 -7.86
C MET A 127 -8.33 12.92 -8.98
N CYS A 128 -7.27 13.69 -9.00
CA CYS A 128 -7.00 14.70 -10.01
C CYS A 128 -6.30 14.11 -11.22
N TRP A 129 -5.37 13.19 -10.97
CA TRP A 129 -4.60 12.52 -11.99
C TRP A 129 -4.09 11.18 -11.46
N GLU A 130 -3.99 10.20 -12.35
CA GLU A 130 -3.41 8.89 -12.12
C GLU A 130 -2.64 8.48 -13.38
N GLY A 131 -1.47 7.88 -13.21
CA GLY A 131 -0.70 7.37 -14.33
C GLY A 131 0.57 6.63 -13.90
N TYR A 132 1.35 6.21 -14.90
CA TYR A 132 2.62 5.54 -14.69
C TYR A 132 3.76 6.52 -14.98
N LEU A 133 4.74 6.61 -14.09
CA LEU A 133 5.91 7.47 -14.23
C LEU A 133 7.18 6.68 -13.98
N PRO A 134 8.30 6.98 -14.66
CA PRO A 134 9.61 6.54 -14.20
C PRO A 134 9.80 6.91 -12.72
N GLU A 135 10.43 6.04 -11.94
CA GLU A 135 10.61 6.24 -10.48
C GLU A 135 11.20 7.62 -10.14
N GLY A 136 12.18 8.09 -10.91
CA GLY A 136 12.83 9.40 -10.72
C GLY A 136 11.90 10.60 -10.99
N ASP A 137 10.89 10.43 -11.84
CA ASP A 137 10.00 11.53 -12.26
C ASP A 137 8.95 11.88 -11.21
N LEU A 138 8.70 11.01 -10.22
CA LEU A 138 7.80 11.31 -9.12
C LEU A 138 8.27 12.53 -8.31
N ALA A 139 9.58 12.62 -8.06
CA ALA A 139 10.18 13.76 -7.37
C ALA A 139 10.04 15.05 -8.19
N VAL A 140 10.23 14.95 -9.51
CA VAL A 140 10.06 16.07 -10.45
C VAL A 140 8.61 16.54 -10.47
N LEU A 141 7.64 15.62 -10.54
CA LEU A 141 6.21 15.94 -10.47
C LEU A 141 5.87 16.68 -9.17
N ARG A 142 6.29 16.15 -8.01
CA ARG A 142 6.08 16.77 -6.70
C ARG A 142 6.66 18.18 -6.65
N GLN A 143 7.89 18.36 -7.12
CA GLN A 143 8.56 19.67 -7.16
C GLN A 143 7.80 20.67 -8.03
N LYS A 144 7.41 20.29 -9.26
CA LYS A 144 6.69 21.18 -10.17
C LYS A 144 5.31 21.56 -9.65
N LEU A 145 4.54 20.60 -9.13
CA LEU A 145 3.23 20.88 -8.52
C LEU A 145 3.34 21.80 -7.29
N SER A 146 4.45 21.73 -6.54
CA SER A 146 4.69 22.60 -5.36
C SER A 146 4.78 24.10 -5.72
N SER A 147 5.01 24.43 -6.99
CA SER A 147 4.96 25.84 -7.45
C SER A 147 3.54 26.39 -7.61
N VAL A 148 2.52 25.52 -7.61
CA VAL A 148 1.12 25.86 -7.88
C VAL A 148 0.21 25.61 -6.67
N THR A 149 0.58 24.66 -5.82
CA THR A 149 -0.28 24.14 -4.74
C THR A 149 0.56 23.59 -3.59
N THR A 150 -0.07 23.33 -2.44
CA THR A 150 0.61 22.64 -1.34
C THR A 150 0.66 21.15 -1.62
N VAL A 151 1.86 20.60 -1.83
CA VAL A 151 2.08 19.17 -2.09
C VAL A 151 2.51 18.46 -0.81
N ARG A 152 1.80 17.38 -0.47
CA ARG A 152 2.21 16.43 0.57
C ARG A 152 2.63 15.11 -0.09
N PRO A 153 3.89 14.67 0.09
CA PRO A 153 4.30 13.32 -0.27
C PRO A 153 3.42 12.29 0.45
N GLY A 154 3.08 11.20 -0.23
CA GLY A 154 2.22 10.18 0.35
C GLY A 154 2.17 8.88 -0.43
N THR A 155 1.22 8.04 -0.03
CA THR A 155 0.86 6.78 -0.66
C THR A 155 -0.64 6.76 -0.96
N ILE A 156 -1.02 6.10 -2.04
CA ILE A 156 -2.40 5.99 -2.51
C ILE A 156 -2.76 4.51 -2.67
N ASP A 157 -3.86 4.10 -2.07
CA ASP A 157 -4.41 2.76 -2.29
C ASP A 157 -5.07 2.69 -3.67
N PHE A 158 -4.39 2.02 -4.61
CA PHE A 158 -4.81 1.77 -6.01
C PHE A 158 -5.25 0.32 -6.26
N TYR A 159 -5.51 -0.44 -5.20
CA TYR A 159 -5.50 -1.91 -5.16
C TYR A 159 -6.40 -2.64 -6.17
N HIS A 160 -7.37 -1.97 -6.81
CA HIS A 160 -8.02 -2.50 -8.02
C HIS A 160 -7.96 -1.50 -9.18
N ALA A 161 -7.79 -2.03 -10.40
CA ALA A 161 -7.38 -1.39 -11.66
C ALA A 161 -8.09 -0.11 -12.11
N THR A 162 -9.03 0.47 -11.34
CA THR A 162 -9.73 1.70 -11.77
C THR A 162 -10.09 2.70 -10.67
N ARG A 163 -9.97 2.40 -9.37
CA ARG A 163 -10.59 3.26 -8.35
C ARG A 163 -9.86 3.28 -7.01
N TRP A 164 -9.16 4.39 -6.74
CA TRP A 164 -8.51 4.64 -5.45
C TRP A 164 -9.49 4.62 -4.26
N SER A 165 -9.06 4.14 -3.10
CA SER A 165 -9.91 4.07 -1.90
C SER A 165 -9.48 5.02 -0.79
N LEU A 166 -8.17 5.09 -0.54
CA LEU A 166 -7.52 5.88 0.50
C LEU A 166 -6.26 6.55 -0.07
N ALA A 167 -5.92 7.71 0.47
CA ALA A 167 -4.62 8.35 0.27
C ALA A 167 -4.12 8.87 1.61
N TRP A 168 -2.85 8.64 1.95
CA TRP A 168 -2.25 9.14 3.17
C TRP A 168 -0.86 9.70 2.93
N THR A 169 -0.42 10.57 3.81
CA THR A 169 0.90 11.20 3.71
C THR A 169 2.01 10.28 4.21
N ASP A 170 3.20 10.50 3.68
CA ASP A 170 4.40 9.80 4.12
C ASP A 170 4.80 10.24 5.55
N PRO A 171 5.59 9.44 6.28
CA PRO A 171 5.91 9.71 7.68
C PRO A 171 6.77 10.96 7.96
N SER A 172 7.26 11.64 6.92
CA SER A 172 8.17 12.79 7.03
C SER A 172 7.47 14.14 7.22
N GLY A 173 6.13 14.18 7.23
CA GLY A 173 5.35 15.41 7.40
C GLY A 173 4.12 15.22 8.29
N GLU A 174 3.26 16.24 8.39
CA GLU A 174 2.02 16.11 9.17
C GLU A 174 1.11 15.07 8.52
N PHE A 175 0.67 14.12 9.34
CA PHE A 175 -0.12 12.99 8.87
C PHE A 175 -1.50 13.41 8.42
N LEU A 176 -1.89 13.03 7.21
CA LEU A 176 -3.27 13.08 6.73
C LEU A 176 -3.65 11.73 6.13
N LEU A 177 -4.90 11.33 6.34
CA LEU A 177 -5.58 10.25 5.65
C LEU A 177 -6.87 10.78 5.04
N VAL A 178 -7.03 10.59 3.74
CA VAL A 178 -8.13 11.09 2.93
C VAL A 178 -8.83 9.91 2.24
N ASP A 179 -10.16 9.96 2.20
CA ASP A 179 -10.96 9.13 1.30
C ASP A 179 -11.83 10.01 0.39
N ARG A 180 -12.70 9.39 -0.41
CA ARG A 180 -13.63 10.11 -1.30
C ARG A 180 -14.65 11.00 -0.57
N ARG A 181 -14.73 10.95 0.75
CA ARG A 181 -15.60 11.78 1.59
C ARG A 181 -14.84 12.92 2.25
N GLY A 182 -13.51 12.99 2.06
CA GLY A 182 -12.64 14.02 2.61
C GLY A 182 -11.63 13.47 3.62
N ILE A 183 -11.08 14.35 4.45
CA ILE A 183 -10.13 13.98 5.50
C ILE A 183 -10.82 13.10 6.56
N LYS A 184 -10.23 11.93 6.81
CA LYS A 184 -10.66 10.96 7.82
C LYS A 184 -9.90 11.10 9.11
N VAL A 185 -8.60 11.22 8.99
CA VAL A 185 -7.67 11.26 10.11
C VAL A 185 -6.62 12.29 9.77
N ARG A 186 -6.29 13.15 10.73
CA ARG A 186 -5.13 14.02 10.65
C ARG A 186 -4.43 14.12 11.99
N VAL A 187 -3.15 14.47 11.97
CA VAL A 187 -2.38 14.77 13.17
C VAL A 187 -2.01 16.25 13.12
N ASP A 188 -2.56 17.01 14.07
CA ASP A 188 -2.22 18.41 14.30
C ASP A 188 -1.35 18.48 15.54
N ASP A 189 -0.07 18.82 15.39
CA ASP A 189 0.90 18.77 16.48
C ASP A 189 0.85 17.41 17.22
N GLU A 190 0.46 17.43 18.50
CA GLU A 190 0.33 16.26 19.37
C GLU A 190 -1.12 15.73 19.44
N VAL A 191 -1.98 16.08 18.49
CA VAL A 191 -3.41 15.73 18.53
C VAL A 191 -3.83 14.92 17.31
N LEU A 192 -4.26 13.69 17.56
CA LEU A 192 -4.96 12.87 16.58
C LEU A 192 -6.40 13.37 16.44
N VAL A 193 -6.75 13.84 15.24
CA VAL A 193 -8.09 14.28 14.89
C VAL A 193 -8.74 13.25 13.98
N VAL A 194 -9.85 12.67 14.42
CA VAL A 194 -10.63 11.68 13.66
C VAL A 194 -11.96 12.31 13.28
N SER A 195 -12.16 12.52 11.98
CA SER A 195 -13.38 13.10 11.44
C SER A 195 -14.55 12.13 11.64
N ARG A 196 -15.59 12.61 12.33
CA ARG A 196 -16.86 11.89 12.46
C ARG A 196 -17.96 12.75 11.89
N ARG A 197 -18.24 12.56 10.59
CA ARG A 197 -19.18 13.33 9.76
C ARG A 197 -20.45 13.84 10.46
N LEU A 198 -21.06 13.05 11.36
CA LEU A 198 -22.32 13.37 12.04
C LEU A 198 -22.17 13.64 13.55
N ARG A 199 -20.96 13.52 14.12
CA ARG A 199 -20.72 13.61 15.58
C ARG A 199 -19.63 14.62 15.96
N GLY A 200 -19.17 15.42 14.99
CA GLY A 200 -18.03 16.31 15.15
C GLY A 200 -16.71 15.54 15.26
N ASP A 201 -15.60 16.27 15.18
CA ASP A 201 -14.28 15.65 15.23
C ASP A 201 -13.98 15.11 16.62
N LEU A 202 -13.47 13.87 16.66
CA LEU A 202 -12.86 13.34 17.87
C LEU A 202 -11.40 13.79 17.92
N ARG A 203 -11.01 14.47 19.00
CA ARG A 203 -9.64 14.90 19.24
C ARG A 203 -9.03 14.08 20.38
N ILE A 204 -7.89 13.43 20.13
CA ILE A 204 -7.17 12.62 21.12
C ILE A 204 -5.74 13.14 21.21
N HIS A 205 -5.37 13.63 22.40
CA HIS A 205 -3.98 14.02 22.65
C HIS A 205 -3.06 12.78 22.63
N ARG A 206 -1.88 12.93 22.04
CA ARG A 206 -0.88 11.89 21.84
C ARG A 206 -0.57 11.10 23.11
N SER A 207 -0.44 11.78 24.24
CA SER A 207 -0.17 11.14 25.55
C SER A 207 -1.22 10.12 26.00
N ARG A 208 -2.44 10.14 25.42
CA ARG A 208 -3.48 9.13 25.69
C ARG A 208 -3.42 7.93 24.76
N ILE A 209 -2.65 8.01 23.67
CA ILE A 209 -2.51 6.95 22.69
C ILE A 209 -1.36 6.04 23.14
N ARG A 210 -1.66 4.77 23.35
CA ARG A 210 -0.65 3.77 23.73
C ARG A 210 0.10 3.24 22.52
N ARG A 211 -0.62 2.93 21.44
CA ARG A 211 -0.09 2.42 20.18
C ARG A 211 -1.11 2.51 19.04
N ILE A 212 -0.64 2.41 17.81
CA ILE A 212 -1.48 2.16 16.63
C ILE A 212 -1.46 0.67 16.33
N CYS A 213 -2.63 0.07 16.06
CA CYS A 213 -2.71 -1.34 15.67
C CYS A 213 -3.33 -1.48 14.28
N ALA A 214 -2.66 -2.24 13.41
CA ALA A 214 -3.24 -2.78 12.19
C ALA A 214 -3.81 -4.17 12.50
N ARG A 215 -5.07 -4.41 12.09
CA ARG A 215 -5.77 -5.68 12.34
C ARG A 215 -6.43 -6.19 11.08
N VAL A 216 -6.30 -7.51 10.89
CA VAL A 216 -7.01 -8.29 9.88
C VAL A 216 -7.97 -9.22 10.62
N SER A 217 -9.23 -9.27 10.21
CA SER A 217 -10.18 -10.25 10.77
C SER A 217 -9.78 -11.67 10.39
N GLU A 218 -10.16 -12.68 11.18
CA GLU A 218 -9.90 -14.09 10.87
C GLU A 218 -10.40 -14.52 9.47
N SER A 219 -11.52 -13.95 9.01
CA SER A 219 -12.05 -14.23 7.67
C SER A 219 -11.43 -13.37 6.55
N TRP A 220 -10.40 -12.57 6.87
CA TRP A 220 -9.74 -11.62 5.95
C TRP A 220 -10.63 -10.57 5.30
N THR A 221 -11.90 -10.51 5.70
CA THR A 221 -12.88 -9.59 5.09
C THR A 221 -12.85 -8.19 5.67
N ARG A 222 -12.11 -7.97 6.75
CA ARG A 222 -11.99 -6.67 7.38
C ARG A 222 -10.54 -6.35 7.71
N LEU A 223 -10.12 -5.19 7.23
CA LEU A 223 -8.81 -4.57 7.47
C LEU A 223 -9.05 -3.28 8.23
N THR A 224 -8.39 -3.10 9.37
CA THR A 224 -8.68 -1.98 10.28
C THR A 224 -7.40 -1.39 10.85
N VAL A 225 -7.29 -0.06 10.84
CA VAL A 225 -6.31 0.65 11.68
C VAL A 225 -7.06 1.27 12.85
N ILE A 226 -6.56 1.01 14.06
CA ILE A 226 -7.11 1.52 15.30
C ILE A 226 -6.04 2.27 16.10
N ALA A 227 -6.46 3.23 16.91
CA ALA A 227 -5.66 3.77 18.01
C ALA A 227 -6.09 3.07 19.32
N GLU A 228 -5.15 2.42 19.99
CA GLU A 228 -5.36 1.96 21.37
C GLU A 228 -5.10 3.14 22.31
N THR A 229 -6.09 3.53 23.11
CA THR A 229 -6.02 4.63 24.06
C THR A 229 -6.12 4.14 25.50
N ASP A 230 -5.84 5.02 26.46
CA ASP A 230 -6.09 4.78 27.88
C ASP A 230 -7.57 4.49 28.22
N ARG A 231 -8.51 4.88 27.35
CA ARG A 231 -9.96 4.71 27.49
C ARG A 231 -10.56 3.62 26.59
N GLY A 232 -9.72 2.84 25.91
CA GLY A 232 -10.14 1.80 24.98
C GLY A 232 -9.73 2.09 23.54
N GLU A 233 -10.38 1.42 22.59
CA GLU A 233 -9.96 1.45 21.18
C GLU A 233 -10.80 2.43 20.35
N VAL A 234 -10.15 3.10 19.41
CA VAL A 234 -10.79 3.97 18.43
C VAL A 234 -10.45 3.50 17.03
N THR A 235 -11.48 3.09 16.28
CA THR A 235 -11.34 2.79 14.85
C THR A 235 -11.07 4.06 14.06
N LEU A 236 -9.95 4.07 13.35
CA LEU A 236 -9.51 5.20 12.53
C LEU A 236 -9.93 5.00 11.07
N VAL A 237 -9.71 3.79 10.57
CA VAL A 237 -10.16 3.36 9.24
C VAL A 237 -10.55 1.90 9.29
N SER A 238 -11.54 1.52 8.50
CA SER A 238 -11.90 0.13 8.29
C SER A 238 -12.28 -0.05 6.82
N SER A 239 -11.64 -1.01 6.17
CA SER A 239 -11.99 -1.48 4.85
C SER A 239 -12.64 -2.86 4.97
N ARG A 240 -13.59 -3.13 4.08
CA ARG A 240 -14.25 -4.43 3.97
C ARG A 240 -14.09 -4.95 2.55
N SER A 241 -13.51 -6.13 2.41
CA SER A 241 -13.46 -6.87 1.15
C SER A 241 -14.32 -8.13 1.25
N TRP A 242 -15.10 -8.39 0.21
CA TRP A 242 -15.85 -9.64 0.06
C TRP A 242 -15.15 -10.63 -0.87
N ALA A 243 -14.08 -10.19 -1.55
CA ALA A 243 -13.32 -11.03 -2.47
C ALA A 243 -12.84 -12.36 -1.83
N PRO A 244 -12.35 -12.40 -0.56
CA PRO A 244 -11.96 -13.66 0.08
C PRO A 244 -13.06 -14.74 0.14
N TYR A 245 -14.35 -14.37 0.02
CA TYR A 245 -15.45 -15.34 0.08
C TYR A 245 -15.89 -15.86 -1.30
N TYR A 246 -15.70 -15.08 -2.36
CA TYR A 246 -16.35 -15.33 -3.64
C TYR A 246 -15.39 -15.53 -4.80
N ASP A 247 -14.17 -15.00 -4.69
CA ASP A 247 -13.17 -15.14 -5.72
C ASP A 247 -12.24 -16.30 -5.34
N VAL A 248 -12.39 -17.42 -6.05
CA VAL A 248 -11.54 -18.61 -5.88
C VAL A 248 -10.09 -18.35 -6.29
N CYS A 249 -9.85 -17.28 -7.06
CA CYS A 249 -8.53 -16.81 -7.43
C CYS A 249 -7.99 -15.76 -6.45
N TYR A 250 -8.75 -15.39 -5.41
CA TYR A 250 -8.25 -14.51 -4.34
C TYR A 250 -7.17 -15.25 -3.57
N ASP A 251 -5.93 -14.99 -3.95
CA ASP A 251 -4.78 -15.79 -3.56
C ASP A 251 -3.84 -15.03 -2.60
N GLY A 252 -2.65 -15.58 -2.37
CA GLY A 252 -1.66 -14.97 -1.50
C GLY A 252 -1.20 -13.57 -1.96
N ILE A 253 -1.22 -13.29 -3.27
CA ILE A 253 -0.79 -12.00 -3.82
C ILE A 253 -1.83 -10.92 -3.49
N ASP A 254 -3.11 -11.24 -3.62
CA ASP A 254 -4.19 -10.35 -3.19
C ASP A 254 -4.06 -10.08 -1.68
N LEU A 255 -4.01 -11.14 -0.87
CA LEU A 255 -3.84 -11.00 0.58
C LEU A 255 -2.65 -10.12 0.97
N MET A 256 -1.51 -10.29 0.32
CA MET A 256 -0.33 -9.45 0.55
C MET A 256 -0.55 -8.00 0.17
N ALA A 257 -1.13 -7.72 -0.99
CA ALA A 257 -1.33 -6.35 -1.42
C ALA A 257 -2.45 -5.65 -0.63
N ASP A 258 -3.41 -6.41 -0.08
CA ASP A 258 -4.39 -5.94 0.90
C ASP A 258 -3.77 -5.60 2.27
N THR A 259 -2.67 -6.25 2.69
CA THR A 259 -1.99 -5.90 3.95
C THR A 259 -0.94 -4.82 3.79
N ILE A 260 -0.35 -4.64 2.60
CA ILE A 260 0.69 -3.63 2.36
C ILE A 260 0.19 -2.21 2.68
N TRP A 261 -0.99 -1.82 2.17
CA TRP A 261 -1.52 -0.49 2.46
C TRP A 261 -1.83 -0.34 3.96
N LEU A 262 -2.30 -1.42 4.60
CA LEU A 262 -2.67 -1.43 6.01
C LEU A 262 -1.44 -1.20 6.90
N GLU A 263 -0.34 -1.90 6.63
CA GLU A 263 0.93 -1.75 7.34
C GLU A 263 1.52 -0.37 7.12
N SER A 264 1.64 0.06 5.85
CA SER A 264 2.19 1.38 5.49
C SER A 264 1.42 2.53 6.15
N LEU A 265 0.09 2.45 6.17
CA LEU A 265 -0.76 3.44 6.81
C LEU A 265 -0.56 3.47 8.34
N ALA A 266 -0.54 2.29 8.97
CA ALA A 266 -0.36 2.18 10.42
C ALA A 266 1.02 2.67 10.87
N GLU A 267 2.08 2.32 10.14
CA GLU A 267 3.44 2.79 10.40
C GLU A 267 3.55 4.31 10.24
N SER A 268 3.02 4.86 9.14
CA SER A 268 3.09 6.31 8.88
C SER A 268 2.38 7.12 9.95
N LEU A 269 1.20 6.66 10.39
CA LEU A 269 0.47 7.28 11.48
C LEU A 269 1.21 7.14 12.81
N ALA A 270 1.73 5.95 13.11
CA ALA A 270 2.41 5.69 14.36
C ALA A 270 3.68 6.54 14.50
N GLN A 271 4.44 6.66 13.42
CA GLN A 271 5.63 7.50 13.35
C GLN A 271 5.28 8.99 13.52
N SER A 272 4.23 9.47 12.86
CA SER A 272 3.81 10.88 12.96
C SER A 272 3.37 11.27 14.37
N LEU A 273 2.84 10.30 15.11
CA LEU A 273 2.53 10.44 16.52
C LEU A 273 3.72 10.10 17.42
N ALA A 274 4.79 9.46 16.95
CA ALA A 274 5.84 8.86 17.77
C ALA A 274 5.31 7.83 18.81
N VAL A 275 4.33 7.00 18.43
CA VAL A 275 3.85 5.82 19.20
C VAL A 275 4.44 4.52 18.65
N PRO A 276 4.47 3.45 19.47
CA PRO A 276 4.60 2.09 18.96
C PRO A 276 3.50 1.74 17.94
N VAL A 277 3.84 0.86 17.00
CA VAL A 277 2.91 0.22 16.06
C VAL A 277 2.85 -1.29 16.34
N ASP A 278 1.66 -1.86 16.23
CA ASP A 278 1.40 -3.31 16.31
C ASP A 278 0.82 -3.77 14.97
N LEU A 279 1.61 -4.54 14.23
CA LEU A 279 1.27 -5.03 12.90
C LEU A 279 0.74 -6.47 12.96
N PRO A 280 -0.14 -6.89 12.04
CA PRO A 280 -0.63 -8.26 12.01
C PRO A 280 0.53 -9.25 11.86
N LYS A 281 0.47 -10.35 12.60
CA LYS A 281 1.34 -11.51 12.36
C LYS A 281 0.71 -12.33 11.24
N VAL A 282 1.15 -12.10 10.01
CA VAL A 282 0.76 -12.87 8.82
C VAL A 282 1.62 -14.12 8.69
#